data_AF-A0A6A4LRU8-F1
#
_entry.id   AF-A0A6A4LRU8-F1
#
_cell.length_a   1.000
_cell.length_b   1.000
_cell.length_c   1.000
_cell.angle_alpha   90.00
_cell.angle_beta   90.00
_cell.angle_gamma   90.00
#
_symmetry.space_group_name_H-M   'P 1'
#
loop_
_entity.id
_entity.type
_entity.pdbx_description
1 polymer ?
#
loop_
_entity_poly.entity_id
_entity_poly.type
_entity_poly.pdbx_seq_one_letter_code
_entity_poly.pdbx_strand_id
1 'polypeptide(L)'
;MGTYIFVFVGCASALAHRDDAVKFPIQATAMVWGLSFMVLKYALAHISGAFMNPASSIAFAVVKKLPWKNVPIFIVAQITGSILASLNLRILFHNQPDIRPAVTQVVSPYTPLQAVFWEYTITFILTIISSAVATDSRAHKMLFGVAIGATVVFNVVIAGDISGAAMNPARSIGPAVVAGEYKDLWVYIIGPLLGATTATLVYGTLRLPEPDQQPKESPKAVNICIRRKCVMIFDYGQLRTIYTSTNNRVGLCKQIVAELLGTYIFVFVGCASALAYRENPLTIVGTAMVWWLNIHLGISRVPMSTLQPPSASLLPGGYHGTFFYDVFPSIYFGHESGWDAVMQAPLYILAQLIGSTLACLNLRVLFYHQPDIKPALAQYSSSTTPLQAVAWEYIITFLLTFTSSGVATDHKTHKMLSGVAIGATLAFNIIVAGEISGAAMNP
;
A
#
# COMPACT_ATOMS: atom_id res chain seq x y z
N MET A 1 20.31 6.40 -11.61
CA MET A 1 19.25 6.53 -12.63
C MET A 1 17.85 6.47 -12.02
N GLY A 2 17.45 5.41 -11.32
CA GLY A 2 16.11 5.35 -10.69
C GLY A 2 15.74 6.57 -9.84
N THR A 3 16.57 6.91 -8.83
CA THR A 3 16.34 8.10 -8.00
C THR A 3 16.42 9.42 -8.78
N TYR A 4 17.26 9.50 -9.81
CA TYR A 4 17.33 10.68 -10.68
C TYR A 4 15.99 10.91 -11.38
N ILE A 5 15.45 9.90 -12.06
CA ILE A 5 14.18 10.02 -12.79
C ILE A 5 13.04 10.33 -11.81
N PHE A 6 13.00 9.62 -10.69
CA PHE A 6 11.98 9.81 -9.66
C PHE A 6 11.95 11.24 -9.12
N VAL A 7 13.10 11.77 -8.69
CA VAL A 7 13.22 13.12 -8.14
C VAL A 7 13.00 14.17 -9.22
N PHE A 8 13.51 13.95 -10.45
CA PHE A 8 13.31 14.86 -11.56
C PHE A 8 11.83 15.03 -11.87
N VAL A 9 11.10 13.93 -12.07
CA VAL A 9 9.67 13.96 -12.46
C VAL A 9 8.80 14.53 -11.34
N GLY A 10 9.01 14.10 -10.09
CA GLY A 10 8.21 14.57 -8.96
C GLY A 10 8.48 16.03 -8.57
N CYS A 11 9.74 16.47 -8.60
CA CYS A 11 10.06 17.88 -8.34
C CYS A 11 9.66 18.77 -9.53
N ALA A 12 9.75 18.29 -10.77
CA ALA A 12 9.28 19.03 -11.95
C ALA A 12 7.78 19.32 -11.86
N SER A 13 6.96 18.34 -11.46
CA SER A 13 5.51 18.57 -11.32
C SER A 13 5.19 19.57 -10.22
N ALA A 14 6.00 19.68 -9.17
CA ALA A 14 5.82 20.70 -8.15
C ALA A 14 6.26 22.10 -8.65
N LEU A 15 7.27 22.19 -9.52
CA LEU A 15 7.77 23.45 -10.08
C LEU A 15 6.91 24.00 -11.23
N ALA A 16 6.36 23.12 -12.07
CA ALA A 16 5.62 23.49 -13.27
C ALA A 16 4.36 24.34 -13.00
N HIS A 17 3.91 24.42 -11.75
CA HIS A 17 2.64 25.06 -11.37
C HIS A 17 2.81 26.27 -10.46
N ARG A 18 4.02 26.85 -10.41
CA ARG A 18 4.31 27.99 -9.54
C ARG A 18 3.67 29.30 -10.03
N ASP A 19 3.39 29.42 -11.34
CA ASP A 19 2.99 30.67 -12.00
C ASP A 19 1.51 30.76 -12.42
N ASP A 20 0.67 29.75 -12.16
CA ASP A 20 -0.73 29.76 -12.63
C ASP A 20 -1.74 30.30 -11.61
N ALA A 21 -2.69 31.11 -12.09
CA ALA A 21 -3.90 31.56 -11.37
C ALA A 21 -4.83 30.41 -10.94
N VAL A 22 -4.55 29.18 -11.39
CA VAL A 22 -5.24 27.93 -11.02
C VAL A 22 -4.28 27.09 -10.19
N LYS A 23 -4.56 26.97 -8.88
CA LYS A 23 -3.79 26.09 -7.98
C LYS A 23 -3.82 24.67 -8.52
N PHE A 24 -2.65 24.10 -8.83
CA PHE A 24 -2.56 22.69 -9.19
C PHE A 24 -2.86 21.83 -7.94
N PRO A 25 -3.85 20.94 -8.01
CA PRO A 25 -4.27 20.17 -6.85
C PRO A 25 -3.15 19.24 -6.37
N ILE A 26 -2.96 19.12 -5.05
CA ILE A 26 -1.99 18.20 -4.42
C ILE A 26 -2.14 16.77 -4.95
N GLN A 27 -3.35 16.39 -5.37
CA GLN A 27 -3.70 15.12 -6.01
C GLN A 27 -2.92 14.87 -7.29
N ALA A 28 -2.75 15.87 -8.14
CA ALA A 28 -2.06 15.70 -9.40
C ALA A 28 -0.54 15.56 -9.18
N THR A 29 0.02 16.33 -8.24
CA THR A 29 1.40 16.11 -7.76
C THR A 29 1.56 14.69 -7.16
N ALA A 30 0.61 14.24 -6.35
CA ALA A 30 0.60 12.90 -5.77
C ALA A 30 0.57 11.80 -6.85
N MET A 31 -0.24 11.96 -7.90
CA MET A 31 -0.26 11.04 -9.05
C MET A 31 1.10 10.97 -9.72
N VAL A 32 1.75 12.11 -9.97
CA VAL A 32 3.07 12.13 -10.61
C VAL A 32 4.11 11.39 -9.76
N TRP A 33 4.15 11.64 -8.45
CA TRP A 33 5.05 10.92 -7.54
C TRP A 33 4.75 9.41 -7.52
N GLY A 34 3.48 9.01 -7.38
CA GLY A 34 3.12 7.60 -7.28
C GLY A 34 3.27 6.81 -8.58
N LEU A 35 2.81 7.37 -9.71
CA LEU A 35 2.91 6.72 -11.02
C LEU A 35 4.35 6.62 -11.50
N SER A 36 5.17 7.66 -11.28
CA SER A 36 6.61 7.57 -11.59
C SER A 36 7.31 6.49 -10.77
N PHE A 37 6.99 6.37 -9.48
CA PHE A 37 7.54 5.31 -8.63
C PHE A 37 7.07 3.93 -9.09
N MET A 38 5.80 3.76 -9.45
CA MET A 38 5.25 2.53 -10.03
C MET A 38 6.02 2.10 -11.30
N VAL A 39 6.18 3.01 -12.26
CA VAL A 39 6.88 2.73 -13.53
C VAL A 39 8.32 2.34 -13.26
N LEU A 40 9.02 3.07 -12.39
CA LEU A 40 10.42 2.79 -12.04
C LEU A 40 10.56 1.46 -11.29
N LYS A 41 9.59 1.07 -10.45
CA LYS A 41 9.54 -0.25 -9.84
C LYS A 41 9.44 -1.34 -10.91
N TYR A 42 8.54 -1.22 -11.87
CA TYR A 42 8.46 -2.20 -12.97
C TYR A 42 9.74 -2.26 -13.81
N ALA A 43 10.32 -1.10 -14.11
CA ALA A 43 11.50 -1.02 -14.97
C ALA A 43 12.80 -1.49 -14.29
N LEU A 44 12.98 -1.25 -12.99
CA LEU A 44 14.29 -1.40 -12.34
C LEU A 44 14.33 -2.39 -11.17
N ALA A 45 13.18 -2.89 -10.69
CA ALA A 45 13.16 -3.74 -9.50
C ALA A 45 13.86 -5.09 -9.70
N HIS A 46 13.81 -5.65 -10.90
CA HIS A 46 14.48 -6.92 -11.22
C HIS A 46 16.01 -6.79 -11.26
N ILE A 47 16.55 -5.57 -11.41
CA ILE A 47 18.00 -5.30 -11.44
C ILE A 47 18.51 -4.98 -10.03
N SER A 48 17.85 -4.09 -9.31
CA SER A 48 18.37 -3.49 -8.07
C SER A 48 17.42 -3.56 -6.86
N GLY A 49 16.23 -4.15 -7.03
CA GLY A 49 15.11 -3.98 -6.10
C GLY A 49 14.44 -2.60 -6.20
N ALA A 50 15.04 -1.67 -6.96
CA ALA A 50 14.58 -0.31 -7.17
C ALA A 50 14.20 0.38 -5.85
N PHE A 51 15.06 0.29 -4.83
CA PHE A 51 14.81 0.92 -3.53
C PHE A 51 14.61 2.43 -3.68
N MET A 52 15.51 3.08 -4.43
CA MET A 52 15.50 4.51 -4.73
C MET A 52 15.40 5.43 -3.50
N ASN A 53 15.62 4.86 -2.32
CA ASN A 53 15.35 5.46 -1.02
C ASN A 53 16.38 4.92 0.00
N PRO A 54 17.20 5.80 0.62
CA PRO A 54 18.15 5.39 1.65
C PRO A 54 17.50 4.67 2.83
N ALA A 55 16.32 5.13 3.27
CA ALA A 55 15.60 4.53 4.37
C ALA A 55 15.15 3.09 4.05
N SER A 56 14.58 2.87 2.86
CA SER A 56 14.24 1.51 2.41
C SER A 56 15.48 0.63 2.23
N SER A 57 16.58 1.18 1.72
CA SER A 57 17.82 0.40 1.54
C SER A 57 18.36 -0.11 2.89
N ILE A 58 18.38 0.75 3.90
CA ILE A 58 18.78 0.40 5.27
C ILE A 58 17.80 -0.61 5.88
N ALA A 59 16.49 -0.33 5.81
CA ALA A 59 15.47 -1.21 6.39
C ALA A 59 15.52 -2.64 5.82
N PHE A 60 15.69 -2.77 4.51
CA PHE A 60 15.82 -4.09 3.88
C PHE A 60 17.16 -4.77 4.21
N ALA A 61 18.20 -4.02 4.57
CA ALA A 61 19.44 -4.59 5.08
C ALA A 61 19.28 -5.14 6.51
N VAL A 62 18.51 -4.46 7.36
CA VAL A 62 18.17 -4.93 8.73
C VAL A 62 17.53 -6.32 8.69
N VAL A 63 16.63 -6.57 7.75
CA VAL A 63 15.97 -7.88 7.56
C VAL A 63 16.72 -8.83 6.60
N LYS A 64 18.00 -8.57 6.34
CA LYS A 64 18.90 -9.40 5.50
C LYS A 64 18.42 -9.62 4.06
N LYS A 65 17.60 -8.71 3.52
CA LYS A 65 17.15 -8.69 2.12
C LYS A 65 18.06 -7.84 1.21
N LEU A 66 18.94 -7.02 1.79
CA LEU A 66 20.03 -6.35 1.10
C LEU A 66 21.34 -6.57 1.89
N PRO A 67 22.44 -7.03 1.27
CA PRO A 67 23.71 -7.16 1.97
C PRO A 67 24.20 -5.79 2.48
N TRP A 68 24.55 -5.69 3.77
CA TRP A 68 25.03 -4.45 4.39
C TRP A 68 26.19 -3.80 3.65
N LYS A 69 27.10 -4.60 3.08
CA LYS A 69 28.21 -4.12 2.24
C LYS A 69 27.78 -3.29 1.02
N ASN A 70 26.56 -3.51 0.52
CA ASN A 70 26.03 -2.79 -0.64
C ASN A 70 25.34 -1.48 -0.24
N VAL A 71 24.90 -1.35 1.02
CA VAL A 71 24.09 -0.21 1.49
C VAL A 71 24.79 1.14 1.25
N PRO A 72 26.08 1.35 1.59
CA PRO A 72 26.73 2.63 1.35
C PRO A 72 26.73 3.04 -0.12
N ILE A 73 26.98 2.08 -1.02
CA ILE A 73 27.01 2.32 -2.48
C ILE A 73 25.61 2.71 -2.98
N PHE A 74 24.56 2.05 -2.48
CA PHE A 74 23.17 2.39 -2.82
C PHE A 74 22.82 3.80 -2.37
N ILE A 75 23.17 4.18 -1.14
CA ILE A 75 22.89 5.51 -0.59
C ILE A 75 23.61 6.59 -1.39
N VAL A 76 24.90 6.41 -1.69
CA VAL A 76 25.67 7.36 -2.51
C VAL A 76 25.05 7.52 -3.89
N ALA A 77 24.68 6.40 -4.55
CA ALA A 77 24.06 6.45 -5.87
C ALA A 77 22.69 7.14 -5.86
N GLN A 78 21.90 6.94 -4.81
CA GLN A 78 20.57 7.57 -4.64
C GLN A 78 20.69 9.07 -4.39
N ILE A 79 21.56 9.49 -3.47
CA ILE A 79 21.81 10.91 -3.18
C ILE A 79 22.38 11.62 -4.41
N THR A 80 23.39 11.03 -5.07
CA THR A 80 23.97 11.59 -6.30
C THR A 80 22.91 11.74 -7.39
N GLY A 81 22.08 10.71 -7.59
CA GLY A 81 20.97 10.78 -8.55
C GLY A 81 19.98 11.90 -8.23
N SER A 82 19.66 12.09 -6.95
CA SER A 82 18.77 13.17 -6.49
C SER A 82 19.38 14.57 -6.74
N ILE A 83 20.65 14.78 -6.38
CA ILE A 83 21.36 16.04 -6.61
C ILE A 83 21.39 16.38 -8.10
N LEU A 84 21.76 15.42 -8.96
CA LEU A 84 21.81 15.62 -10.41
C LEU A 84 20.44 15.97 -10.99
N ALA A 85 19.36 15.35 -10.49
CA ALA A 85 18.00 15.67 -10.91
C ALA A 85 17.62 17.11 -10.54
N SER A 86 17.89 17.50 -9.29
CA SER A 86 17.62 18.85 -8.80
C SER A 86 18.45 19.92 -9.50
N LEU A 87 19.73 19.63 -9.82
CA LEU A 87 20.58 20.51 -10.64
C LEU A 87 19.99 20.70 -12.03
N ASN A 88 19.57 19.60 -12.68
CA ASN A 88 18.97 19.68 -14.01
C ASN A 88 17.68 20.52 -13.98
N LEU A 89 16.81 20.35 -12.98
CA LEU A 89 15.63 21.19 -12.84
C LEU A 89 15.97 22.67 -12.65
N ARG A 90 17.00 22.99 -11.85
CA ARG A 90 17.46 24.38 -11.68
C ARG A 90 17.94 25.00 -13.00
N ILE A 91 18.56 24.20 -13.88
CA ILE A 91 18.98 24.64 -15.22
C ILE A 91 17.77 24.81 -16.14
N LEU A 92 16.85 23.85 -16.18
CA LEU A 92 15.69 23.88 -17.09
C LEU A 92 14.73 25.01 -16.77
N PHE A 93 14.53 25.31 -15.48
CA PHE A 93 13.59 26.34 -15.06
C PHE A 93 14.23 27.71 -14.87
N HIS A 94 15.52 27.92 -15.21
CA HIS A 94 16.35 29.08 -14.81
C HIS A 94 15.74 30.48 -14.98
N ASN A 95 14.75 30.63 -15.86
CA ASN A 95 14.05 31.89 -16.11
C ASN A 95 13.06 32.28 -15.01
N GLN A 96 12.71 31.36 -14.11
CA GLN A 96 11.86 31.64 -12.95
C GLN A 96 12.69 32.20 -11.78
N PRO A 97 12.26 33.30 -11.14
CA PRO A 97 12.95 33.81 -9.96
C PRO A 97 12.84 32.82 -8.78
N ASP A 98 13.90 32.73 -7.97
CA ASP A 98 13.97 31.92 -6.74
C ASP A 98 13.56 30.44 -6.89
N ILE A 99 13.97 29.76 -7.97
CA ILE A 99 13.68 28.32 -8.13
C ILE A 99 14.33 27.53 -7.00
N ARG A 100 13.48 26.95 -6.15
CA ARG A 100 13.86 25.98 -5.13
C ARG A 100 13.32 24.64 -5.62
N PRO A 101 14.17 23.74 -6.16
CA PRO A 101 13.71 22.43 -6.59
C PRO A 101 12.98 21.78 -5.42
N ALA A 102 11.67 21.57 -5.55
CA ALA A 102 10.70 21.29 -4.48
C ALA A 102 11.26 20.74 -3.16
N VAL A 103 11.87 21.64 -2.36
CA VAL A 103 12.52 21.32 -1.08
C VAL A 103 11.41 20.93 -0.12
N THR A 104 11.55 19.77 0.54
CA THR A 104 10.60 19.39 1.58
C THR A 104 10.75 20.31 2.77
N GLN A 105 9.64 20.91 3.20
CA GLN A 105 9.60 21.80 4.35
C GLN A 105 8.41 21.44 5.23
N VAL A 106 8.60 21.65 6.53
CA VAL A 106 7.53 21.57 7.51
C VAL A 106 6.65 22.79 7.32
N VAL A 107 5.38 22.57 7.01
CA VAL A 107 4.42 23.63 6.73
C VAL A 107 3.84 24.14 8.05
N SER A 108 3.73 25.46 8.21
CA SER A 108 3.05 26.05 9.36
C SER A 108 1.57 25.67 9.35
N PRO A 109 0.94 25.30 10.48
CA PRO A 109 1.38 25.48 11.86
C PRO A 109 2.10 24.27 12.49
N TYR A 110 2.50 23.27 11.70
CA TYR A 110 3.08 22.04 12.24
C TYR A 110 4.50 22.23 12.76
N THR A 111 4.81 21.55 13.87
CA THR A 111 6.16 21.53 14.44
C THR A 111 7.06 20.49 13.75
N PRO A 112 8.40 20.66 13.77
CA PRO A 112 9.31 19.65 13.23
C PRO A 112 9.13 18.27 13.85
N LEU A 113 8.83 18.20 15.15
CA LEU A 113 8.57 16.94 15.83
C LEU A 113 7.28 16.26 15.31
N GLN A 114 6.20 17.02 15.09
CA GLN A 114 5.00 16.47 14.45
C GLN A 114 5.30 15.96 13.04
N ALA A 115 6.11 16.70 12.27
CA ALA A 115 6.53 16.26 10.94
C ALA A 115 7.35 14.96 10.98
N VAL A 116 8.16 14.71 12.04
CA VAL A 116 8.83 13.41 12.23
C VAL A 116 7.80 12.28 12.38
N PHE A 117 6.75 12.48 13.17
CA PHE A 117 5.70 11.47 13.33
C PHE A 117 4.90 11.24 12.03
N TRP A 118 4.66 12.29 11.25
CA TRP A 118 4.09 12.18 9.92
C TRP A 118 4.97 11.34 9.00
N GLU A 119 6.22 11.75 8.82
CA GLU A 119 7.20 11.06 7.98
C GLU A 119 7.44 9.61 8.42
N TYR A 120 7.46 9.35 9.73
CA TYR A 120 7.49 8.01 10.30
C TYR A 120 6.29 7.18 9.83
N THR A 121 5.08 7.71 9.99
CA THR A 121 3.84 6.96 9.73
C THR A 121 3.67 6.66 8.24
N ILE A 122 3.85 7.66 7.38
CA ILE A 122 3.72 7.46 5.93
C ILE A 122 4.83 6.55 5.37
N THR A 123 6.05 6.64 5.90
CA THR A 123 7.15 5.75 5.47
C THR A 123 6.95 4.32 5.98
N PHE A 124 6.38 4.15 7.18
CA PHE A 124 5.97 2.86 7.70
C PHE A 124 4.96 2.20 6.76
N ILE A 125 3.90 2.91 6.37
CA ILE A 125 2.87 2.41 5.44
C ILE A 125 3.50 2.05 4.09
N LEU A 126 4.32 2.93 3.51
CA LEU A 126 5.02 2.64 2.24
C LEU A 126 5.88 1.38 2.33
N THR A 127 6.62 1.22 3.43
CA THR A 127 7.61 0.16 3.57
C THR A 127 6.96 -1.17 3.95
N ILE A 128 5.87 -1.18 4.74
CA ILE A 128 5.17 -2.43 5.09
C ILE A 128 4.45 -2.99 3.87
N ILE A 129 3.82 -2.14 3.05
CA ILE A 129 3.23 -2.55 1.77
C ILE A 129 4.33 -3.05 0.82
N SER A 130 5.43 -2.31 0.70
CA SER A 130 6.58 -2.72 -0.13
C SER A 130 7.15 -4.07 0.31
N SER A 131 7.28 -4.30 1.62
CA SER A 131 7.77 -5.57 2.16
C SER A 131 6.83 -6.72 1.82
N ALA A 132 5.52 -6.47 1.95
CA ALA A 132 4.48 -7.44 1.62
C ALA A 132 4.49 -7.87 0.16
N VAL A 133 4.54 -6.91 -0.77
CA VAL A 133 4.40 -7.22 -2.20
C VAL A 133 5.73 -7.57 -2.88
N ALA A 134 6.87 -7.10 -2.35
CA ALA A 134 8.17 -7.31 -2.98
C ALA A 134 8.95 -8.49 -2.41
N THR A 135 8.71 -8.87 -1.15
CA THR A 135 9.54 -9.91 -0.50
C THR A 135 8.83 -11.24 -0.34
N ASP A 136 7.51 -11.29 -0.34
CA ASP A 136 6.76 -12.53 -0.18
C ASP A 136 6.51 -13.18 -1.55
N SER A 137 6.96 -14.42 -1.71
CA SER A 137 6.77 -15.18 -2.95
C SER A 137 5.30 -15.46 -3.24
N ARG A 138 4.45 -15.35 -2.22
CA ARG A 138 3.00 -15.48 -2.35
C ARG A 138 2.35 -14.20 -2.88
N ALA A 139 2.99 -13.04 -2.84
CA ALA A 139 2.36 -11.85 -3.39
C ALA A 139 2.20 -11.94 -4.92
N HIS A 140 1.14 -11.32 -5.46
CA HIS A 140 0.97 -11.21 -6.92
C HIS A 140 2.05 -10.31 -7.53
N LYS A 141 3.04 -10.95 -8.16
CA LYS A 141 4.18 -10.26 -8.77
C LYS A 141 3.81 -9.30 -9.90
N MET A 142 2.61 -9.38 -10.48
CA MET A 142 2.17 -8.43 -11.50
C MET A 142 1.73 -7.09 -10.92
N LEU A 143 1.21 -7.06 -9.68
CA LEU A 143 0.60 -5.87 -9.07
C LEU A 143 1.51 -5.16 -8.05
N PHE A 144 2.73 -5.65 -7.81
CA PHE A 144 3.62 -5.06 -6.80
C PHE A 144 3.93 -3.59 -7.07
N GLY A 145 4.17 -3.21 -8.34
CA GLY A 145 4.47 -1.84 -8.73
C GLY A 145 3.28 -0.92 -8.49
N VAL A 146 2.07 -1.35 -8.88
CA VAL A 146 0.81 -0.65 -8.62
C VAL A 146 0.62 -0.45 -7.11
N ALA A 147 0.84 -1.48 -6.30
CA ALA A 147 0.69 -1.38 -4.85
C ALA A 147 1.63 -0.37 -4.21
N ILE A 148 2.89 -0.38 -4.59
CA ILE A 148 3.86 0.55 -4.02
C ILE A 148 3.60 1.97 -4.52
N GLY A 149 3.29 2.15 -5.81
CA GLY A 149 3.00 3.47 -6.39
C GLY A 149 1.74 4.11 -5.84
N ALA A 150 0.63 3.38 -5.75
CA ALA A 150 -0.61 3.88 -5.15
C ALA A 150 -0.42 4.24 -3.67
N THR A 151 0.40 3.50 -2.91
CA THR A 151 0.76 3.89 -1.54
C THR A 151 1.46 5.26 -1.49
N VAL A 152 2.37 5.55 -2.44
CA VAL A 152 3.00 6.87 -2.55
C VAL A 152 1.95 7.95 -2.85
N VAL A 153 0.98 7.69 -3.74
CA VAL A 153 -0.11 8.65 -4.03
C VAL A 153 -0.84 9.03 -2.74
N PHE A 154 -1.32 8.06 -1.96
CA PHE A 154 -2.10 8.37 -0.75
C PHE A 154 -1.28 9.15 0.27
N ASN A 155 -0.04 8.72 0.48
CA ASN A 155 0.83 9.37 1.44
C ASN A 155 1.12 10.83 1.06
N VAL A 156 1.27 11.12 -0.24
CA VAL A 156 1.43 12.50 -0.71
C VAL A 156 0.13 13.30 -0.58
N VAL A 157 -1.02 12.72 -0.89
CA VAL A 157 -2.33 13.37 -0.67
C VAL A 157 -2.53 13.74 0.80
N ILE A 158 -2.13 12.86 1.72
CA ILE A 158 -2.36 13.01 3.15
C ILE A 158 -1.36 13.99 3.79
N ALA A 159 -0.06 13.82 3.52
CA ALA A 159 0.99 14.49 4.28
C ALA A 159 1.77 15.53 3.45
N GLY A 160 1.40 15.72 2.17
CA GLY A 160 2.07 16.64 1.24
C GLY A 160 2.06 18.08 1.75
N ASP A 161 0.90 18.57 2.16
CA ASP A 161 0.74 19.95 2.65
C ASP A 161 1.12 20.11 4.14
N ILE A 162 1.59 19.05 4.78
CA ILE A 162 2.00 19.04 6.20
C ILE A 162 3.52 19.02 6.31
N SER A 163 4.15 18.05 5.64
CA SER A 163 5.59 17.77 5.72
C SER A 163 6.28 17.79 4.35
N GLY A 164 5.54 17.87 3.24
CA GLY A 164 6.08 17.64 1.90
C GLY A 164 6.12 16.17 1.49
N ALA A 165 5.64 15.27 2.35
CA ALA A 165 5.55 13.81 2.17
C ALA A 165 6.81 13.21 1.52
N ALA A 166 7.96 13.39 2.19
CA ALA A 166 9.25 13.00 1.65
C ALA A 166 9.36 11.48 1.50
N MET A 167 9.08 10.75 2.59
CA MET A 167 9.27 9.29 2.75
C MET A 167 10.69 8.76 2.47
N ASN A 168 11.60 9.62 2.04
CA ASN A 168 12.82 9.26 1.33
C ASN A 168 13.90 10.32 1.57
N PRO A 169 14.95 10.00 2.35
CA PRO A 169 16.03 10.93 2.63
C PRO A 169 16.71 11.48 1.36
N ALA A 170 16.88 10.67 0.31
CA ALA A 170 17.49 11.16 -0.93
C ALA A 170 16.61 12.21 -1.63
N ARG A 171 15.28 12.04 -1.61
CA ARG A 171 14.31 13.00 -2.18
C ARG A 171 14.31 14.35 -1.46
N SER A 172 14.77 14.41 -0.21
CA SER A 172 14.93 15.67 0.55
C SER A 172 16.34 16.24 0.46
N ILE A 173 17.38 15.40 0.58
CA ILE A 173 18.78 15.84 0.59
C ILE A 173 19.20 16.46 -0.74
N GLY A 174 18.85 15.83 -1.88
CA GLY A 174 19.30 16.33 -3.19
C GLY A 174 18.81 17.75 -3.50
N PRO A 175 17.50 18.02 -3.40
CA PRO A 175 16.99 19.37 -3.59
C PRO A 175 17.48 20.38 -2.55
N ALA A 176 17.62 19.98 -1.28
CA ALA A 176 18.16 20.82 -0.21
C ALA A 176 19.60 21.28 -0.51
N VAL A 177 20.47 20.38 -0.96
CA VAL A 177 21.85 20.68 -1.35
C VAL A 177 21.90 21.67 -2.51
N VAL A 178 21.05 21.49 -3.52
CA VAL A 178 21.03 22.36 -4.70
C VAL A 178 20.44 23.74 -4.40
N ALA A 179 19.44 23.81 -3.51
CA ALA A 179 18.83 25.06 -3.07
C ALA A 179 19.66 25.80 -2.01
N GLY A 180 20.54 25.11 -1.28
CA GLY A 180 21.23 25.65 -0.12
C GLY A 180 20.34 25.79 1.12
N GLU A 181 19.25 25.01 1.20
CA GLU A 181 18.24 25.10 2.27
C GLU A 181 18.19 23.82 3.09
N TYR A 182 18.63 23.90 4.34
CA TYR A 182 18.77 22.75 5.24
C TYR A 182 17.83 22.78 6.44
N LYS A 183 16.90 23.76 6.48
CA LYS A 183 15.95 23.91 7.57
C LYS A 183 15.14 22.63 7.74
N ASP A 184 15.13 22.10 8.96
CA ASP A 184 14.41 20.88 9.36
C ASP A 184 14.77 19.62 8.55
N LEU A 185 15.88 19.60 7.80
CA LEU A 185 16.27 18.47 6.94
C LEU A 185 16.38 17.14 7.73
N TRP A 186 16.77 17.22 9.00
CA TRP A 186 16.89 16.07 9.90
C TRP A 186 15.55 15.31 10.06
N VAL A 187 14.41 15.98 9.94
CA VAL A 187 13.07 15.37 9.99
C VAL A 187 12.92 14.30 8.91
N TYR A 188 13.34 14.63 7.70
CA TYR A 188 13.28 13.77 6.51
C TYR A 188 14.35 12.68 6.46
N ILE A 189 15.23 12.66 7.46
CA ILE A 189 16.20 11.58 7.67
C ILE A 189 15.67 10.66 8.76
N ILE A 190 15.39 11.20 9.95
CA ILE A 190 14.99 10.42 11.12
C ILE A 190 13.62 9.77 10.95
N GLY A 191 12.60 10.53 10.53
CA GLY A 191 11.25 10.01 10.34
C GLY A 191 11.21 8.81 9.40
N PRO A 192 11.73 8.93 8.16
CA PRO A 192 11.74 7.82 7.22
C PRO A 192 12.57 6.62 7.67
N LEU A 193 13.73 6.83 8.30
CA LEU A 193 14.57 5.72 8.79
C LEU A 193 13.86 4.88 9.85
N LEU A 194 13.23 5.55 10.83
CA LEU A 194 12.46 4.89 11.88
C LEU A 194 11.24 4.17 11.28
N GLY A 195 10.48 4.84 10.42
CA GLY A 195 9.26 4.27 9.81
C GLY A 195 9.57 3.04 8.97
N ALA A 196 10.57 3.13 8.09
CA ALA A 196 10.97 2.02 7.22
C ALA A 196 11.49 0.82 8.02
N THR A 197 12.35 1.06 9.02
CA THR A 197 12.95 0.00 9.83
C THR A 197 11.87 -0.74 10.62
N THR A 198 10.99 0.00 11.34
CA THR A 198 9.88 -0.60 12.08
C THR A 198 8.98 -1.42 11.17
N ALA A 199 8.63 -0.91 9.99
CA ALA A 199 7.79 -1.63 9.03
C ALA A 199 8.40 -2.97 8.57
N THR A 200 9.69 -2.99 8.22
CA THR A 200 10.35 -4.24 7.81
C THR A 200 10.43 -5.27 8.94
N LEU A 201 10.68 -4.83 10.18
CA LEU A 201 10.71 -5.70 11.36
C LEU A 201 9.33 -6.29 11.65
N VAL A 202 8.29 -5.46 11.66
CA VAL A 202 6.89 -5.89 11.83
C VAL A 202 6.49 -6.87 10.72
N TYR A 203 6.82 -6.58 9.46
CA TYR A 203 6.52 -7.51 8.37
C TYR A 203 7.30 -8.83 8.49
N GLY A 204 8.53 -8.77 8.99
CA GLY A 204 9.37 -9.95 9.25
C GLY A 204 8.73 -10.95 10.20
N THR A 205 7.97 -10.49 11.22
CA THR A 205 7.26 -11.39 12.15
C THR A 205 5.99 -11.99 11.53
N LEU A 206 5.32 -11.24 10.65
CA LEU A 206 4.13 -11.70 9.93
C LEU A 206 4.44 -12.72 8.84
N ARG A 207 5.60 -12.58 8.18
CA ARG A 207 6.00 -13.45 7.07
C ARG A 207 5.93 -14.91 7.50
N LEU A 208 5.28 -15.71 6.68
CA LEU A 208 5.25 -17.16 6.87
C LEU A 208 6.46 -17.80 6.17
N PRO A 209 6.94 -18.95 6.66
CA PRO A 209 8.01 -19.69 6.01
C PRO A 209 7.73 -19.87 4.51
N GLU A 210 8.79 -19.85 3.71
CA GLU A 210 8.66 -20.24 2.31
C GLU A 210 8.28 -21.72 2.26
N PRO A 211 7.32 -22.11 1.42
CA PRO A 211 7.06 -23.53 1.20
C PRO A 211 8.36 -24.17 0.68
N ASP A 212 8.72 -25.33 1.23
CA ASP A 212 9.90 -26.07 0.79
C ASP A 212 9.86 -26.18 -0.74
N GLN A 213 10.85 -25.57 -1.40
CA GLN A 213 11.03 -25.79 -2.83
C GLN A 213 11.49 -27.24 -2.95
N GLN A 214 10.57 -28.14 -3.34
CA GLN A 214 10.98 -29.47 -3.77
C GLN A 214 12.05 -29.29 -4.87
N PRO A 215 13.18 -30.00 -4.79
CA PRO A 215 14.18 -29.95 -5.85
C PRO A 215 13.46 -30.28 -7.16
N LYS A 216 13.57 -29.39 -8.15
CA LYS A 216 13.11 -29.69 -9.51
C LYS A 216 13.89 -30.92 -9.98
N GLU A 217 13.32 -32.12 -9.86
CA GLU A 217 13.90 -33.30 -10.49
C GLU A 217 13.90 -33.05 -12.00
N SER A 218 15.10 -32.97 -12.58
CA SER A 218 15.29 -32.98 -14.03
C SER A 218 14.71 -34.29 -14.56
N PRO A 219 13.86 -34.27 -15.61
CA PRO A 219 13.26 -35.49 -16.13
C PRO A 219 14.36 -36.47 -16.56
N LYS A 220 14.30 -37.71 -16.06
CA LYS A 220 15.25 -38.76 -16.44
C LYS A 220 14.94 -39.18 -17.88
N ALA A 221 15.88 -38.95 -18.80
CA ALA A 221 15.78 -39.41 -20.17
C ALA A 221 16.08 -40.91 -20.22
N VAL A 222 15.12 -41.70 -20.71
CA VAL A 222 15.29 -43.14 -20.95
C VAL A 222 15.40 -43.36 -22.45
N ASN A 223 16.51 -43.97 -22.88
CA ASN A 223 16.72 -44.33 -24.27
C ASN A 223 16.21 -45.76 -24.50
N ILE A 224 15.15 -45.90 -25.31
CA ILE A 224 14.68 -47.21 -25.77
C ILE A 224 15.08 -47.36 -27.23
N CYS A 225 15.85 -48.41 -27.53
CA CYS A 225 16.31 -48.71 -28.88
C CYS A 225 15.70 -50.03 -29.35
N ILE A 226 14.96 -50.00 -30.47
CA ILE A 226 14.42 -51.20 -31.13
C ILE A 226 14.91 -51.20 -32.58
N ARG A 227 15.53 -52.32 -33.00
CA ARG A 227 16.01 -52.58 -34.37
C ARG A 227 16.69 -51.35 -35.03
N ARG A 228 17.72 -50.82 -34.36
CA ARG A 228 18.59 -49.69 -34.80
C ARG A 228 17.97 -48.29 -34.84
N LYS A 229 16.76 -48.08 -34.32
CA LYS A 229 16.24 -46.73 -34.02
C LYS A 229 16.16 -46.53 -32.51
N CYS A 230 16.83 -45.49 -32.01
CA CYS A 230 16.72 -45.05 -30.62
C CYS A 230 15.74 -43.88 -30.55
N VAL A 231 14.77 -43.99 -29.64
CA VAL A 231 13.82 -42.91 -29.33
C VAL A 231 14.09 -42.46 -27.90
N MET A 232 14.37 -41.17 -27.71
CA MET A 232 14.42 -40.57 -26.38
C MET A 232 13.00 -40.42 -25.85
N ILE A 233 12.70 -41.08 -24.74
CA ILE A 233 11.44 -40.92 -24.02
C ILE A 233 11.78 -40.26 -22.68
N PHE A 234 11.13 -39.13 -22.41
CA PHE A 234 11.18 -38.51 -21.09
C PHE A 234 10.16 -39.23 -20.21
N ASP A 235 10.64 -39.93 -19.18
CA ASP A 235 9.77 -40.56 -18.18
C ASP A 235 9.26 -39.47 -17.23
N TYR A 236 8.06 -38.96 -17.52
CA TYR A 236 7.29 -38.16 -16.57
C TYR A 236 6.62 -39.13 -15.59
N GLY A 237 7.42 -39.74 -14.72
CA GLY A 237 6.94 -40.70 -13.72
C GLY A 237 5.69 -40.16 -13.03
N GLN A 238 4.57 -40.86 -13.20
CA GLN A 238 3.29 -40.53 -12.59
C GLN A 238 3.37 -40.84 -11.09
N LEU A 239 4.15 -40.08 -10.34
CA LEU A 239 4.23 -40.18 -8.90
C LEU A 239 2.98 -39.54 -8.33
N ARG A 240 2.04 -40.39 -7.91
CA ARG A 240 1.02 -40.08 -6.90
C ARG A 240 1.76 -39.55 -5.66
N THR A 241 1.98 -38.25 -5.62
CA THR A 241 2.49 -37.59 -4.42
C THR A 241 1.39 -37.69 -3.38
N ILE A 242 1.59 -38.56 -2.40
CA ILE A 242 0.89 -38.54 -1.13
C ILE A 242 1.06 -37.11 -0.62
N TYR A 243 -0.03 -36.33 -0.64
CA TYR A 243 -0.10 -35.04 0.03
C TYR A 243 0.09 -35.31 1.52
N THR A 244 1.33 -35.36 2.01
CA THR A 244 1.58 -34.93 3.37
C THR A 244 1.34 -33.44 3.39
N SER A 245 0.06 -33.08 3.57
CA SER A 245 -0.37 -31.77 4.03
C SER A 245 0.32 -31.55 5.36
N THR A 246 1.55 -31.02 5.33
CA THR A 246 2.02 -30.21 6.45
C THR A 246 1.09 -29.03 6.47
N ASN A 247 0.08 -29.18 7.31
CA ASN A 247 -0.98 -28.23 7.61
C ASN A 247 -0.30 -26.95 8.12
N ASN A 248 0.20 -26.12 7.21
CA ASN A 248 0.68 -24.78 7.51
C ASN A 248 -0.56 -23.91 7.78
N ARG A 249 -1.30 -24.24 8.85
CA ARG A 249 -2.24 -23.30 9.43
C ARG A 249 -1.41 -22.09 9.83
N VAL A 250 -1.64 -20.98 9.13
CA VAL A 250 -1.18 -19.68 9.57
C VAL A 250 -1.62 -19.55 11.03
N GLY A 251 -0.66 -19.36 11.95
CA GLY A 251 -0.99 -19.27 13.36
C GLY A 251 -1.98 -18.12 13.58
N LEU A 252 -3.04 -18.37 14.35
CA LEU A 252 -4.13 -17.42 14.62
C LEU A 252 -3.60 -16.03 15.03
N CYS A 253 -2.53 -15.98 15.84
CA CYS A 253 -1.88 -14.71 16.21
C CYS A 253 -1.37 -13.91 15.01
N LYS A 254 -0.81 -14.55 13.98
CA LYS A 254 -0.32 -13.85 12.78
C LYS A 254 -1.47 -13.31 11.95
N GLN A 255 -2.59 -14.02 11.89
CA GLN A 255 -3.81 -13.54 11.24
C GLN A 255 -4.35 -12.32 11.97
N ILE A 256 -4.55 -12.40 13.29
CA ILE A 256 -5.01 -11.29 14.14
C ILE A 256 -4.11 -10.04 13.99
N VAL A 257 -2.79 -10.19 13.97
CA VAL A 257 -1.89 -9.04 13.78
C VAL A 257 -1.98 -8.48 12.35
N ALA A 258 -2.14 -9.34 11.34
CA ALA A 258 -2.37 -8.88 9.97
C ALA A 258 -3.69 -8.10 9.83
N GLU A 259 -4.74 -8.53 10.53
CA GLU A 259 -6.03 -7.85 10.59
C GLU A 259 -5.96 -6.48 11.24
N LEU A 260 -5.33 -6.43 12.42
CA LEU A 260 -5.10 -5.18 13.13
C LEU A 260 -4.35 -4.18 12.24
N LEU A 261 -3.27 -4.62 11.58
CA LEU A 261 -2.45 -3.76 10.72
C LEU A 261 -3.18 -3.36 9.43
N GLY A 262 -3.91 -4.28 8.80
CA GLY A 262 -4.74 -4.00 7.64
C GLY A 262 -5.78 -2.92 7.96
N THR A 263 -6.49 -3.10 9.07
CA THR A 263 -7.51 -2.15 9.55
C THR A 263 -6.90 -0.81 9.94
N TYR A 264 -5.76 -0.83 10.63
CA TYR A 264 -5.03 0.39 10.97
C TYR A 264 -4.66 1.19 9.72
N ILE A 265 -4.06 0.56 8.69
CA ILE A 265 -3.68 1.25 7.45
C ILE A 265 -4.93 1.77 6.72
N PHE A 266 -5.97 0.94 6.64
CA PHE A 266 -7.21 1.29 5.97
C PHE A 266 -7.88 2.52 6.58
N VAL A 267 -8.11 2.49 7.90
CA VAL A 267 -8.73 3.59 8.65
C VAL A 267 -7.83 4.81 8.68
N PHE A 268 -6.52 4.65 8.89
CA PHE A 268 -5.58 5.77 8.90
C PHE A 268 -5.60 6.50 7.56
N VAL A 269 -5.38 5.80 6.44
CA VAL A 269 -5.34 6.41 5.11
C VAL A 269 -6.68 7.04 4.75
N GLY A 270 -7.78 6.34 5.03
CA GLY A 270 -9.13 6.83 4.77
C GLY A 270 -9.44 8.12 5.54
N CYS A 271 -9.32 8.09 6.87
CA CYS A 271 -9.59 9.25 7.73
C CYS A 271 -8.60 10.39 7.51
N ALA A 272 -7.31 10.10 7.33
CA ALA A 272 -6.31 11.13 7.09
C ALA A 272 -6.55 11.87 5.77
N SER A 273 -6.98 11.17 4.72
CA SER A 273 -7.33 11.81 3.44
C SER A 273 -8.55 12.73 3.58
N ALA A 274 -9.53 12.35 4.40
CA ALA A 274 -10.70 13.18 4.70
C ALA A 274 -10.35 14.39 5.60
N LEU A 275 -9.32 14.29 6.45
CA LEU A 275 -8.84 15.43 7.23
C LEU A 275 -8.02 16.39 6.36
N ALA A 276 -7.17 15.87 5.46
CA ALA A 276 -6.46 16.67 4.47
C ALA A 276 -7.44 17.45 3.54
N TYR A 277 -8.62 16.89 3.28
CA TYR A 277 -9.73 17.54 2.55
C TYR A 277 -10.28 18.79 3.23
N ARG A 278 -10.21 18.91 4.57
CA ARG A 278 -10.75 20.10 5.25
C ARG A 278 -9.89 21.35 5.06
N GLU A 279 -8.61 21.19 4.77
CA GLU A 279 -7.70 22.33 4.57
C GLU A 279 -7.46 22.69 3.11
N ASN A 280 -7.56 21.71 2.20
CA ASN A 280 -7.41 21.92 0.76
C ASN A 280 -8.59 21.31 0.02
N PRO A 281 -9.08 21.91 -1.10
CA PRO A 281 -10.17 21.36 -1.89
C PRO A 281 -9.71 20.11 -2.63
N LEU A 282 -9.47 19.04 -1.89
CA LEU A 282 -9.67 17.72 -2.42
C LEU A 282 -11.11 17.69 -2.94
N THR A 283 -11.34 17.14 -4.12
CA THR A 283 -12.71 16.82 -4.52
C THR A 283 -13.12 15.58 -3.74
N ILE A 284 -14.41 15.38 -3.46
CA ILE A 284 -14.93 14.13 -2.89
C ILE A 284 -14.42 12.90 -3.67
N VAL A 285 -14.16 13.10 -4.98
CA VAL A 285 -13.52 12.16 -5.90
C VAL A 285 -12.08 11.82 -5.50
N GLY A 286 -11.27 12.76 -5.02
CA GLY A 286 -9.92 12.52 -4.52
C GLY A 286 -9.91 11.63 -3.27
N THR A 287 -10.80 11.91 -2.31
CA THR A 287 -11.01 11.04 -1.14
C THR A 287 -11.47 9.65 -1.58
N ALA A 288 -12.51 9.56 -2.41
CA ALA A 288 -13.01 8.30 -2.93
C ALA A 288 -11.94 7.49 -3.67
N MET A 289 -11.05 8.14 -4.43
CA MET A 289 -9.93 7.50 -5.12
C MET A 289 -8.90 6.91 -4.16
N VAL A 290 -8.61 7.60 -3.05
CA VAL A 290 -7.74 7.07 -1.99
C VAL A 290 -8.34 5.81 -1.38
N TRP A 291 -9.63 5.82 -1.05
CA TRP A 291 -10.33 4.65 -0.50
C TRP A 291 -10.42 3.48 -1.51
N TRP A 292 -10.69 3.76 -2.79
CA TRP A 292 -10.72 2.77 -3.86
C TRP A 292 -9.40 2.03 -4.01
N LEU A 293 -8.34 2.80 -4.22
CA LEU A 293 -7.04 2.21 -4.48
C LEU A 293 -6.54 1.47 -3.22
N ASN A 294 -6.80 1.97 -2.00
CA ASN A 294 -6.43 1.28 -0.75
C ASN A 294 -7.06 -0.14 -0.66
N ILE A 295 -8.34 -0.29 -1.00
CA ILE A 295 -9.01 -1.60 -1.06
C ILE A 295 -8.42 -2.49 -2.16
N HIS A 296 -8.17 -1.94 -3.35
CA HIS A 296 -7.57 -2.70 -4.45
C HIS A 296 -6.23 -3.33 -4.04
N LEU A 297 -5.42 -2.60 -3.26
CA LEU A 297 -4.12 -3.07 -2.78
C LEU A 297 -4.21 -4.13 -1.68
N GLY A 298 -5.22 -4.04 -0.80
CA GLY A 298 -5.47 -5.05 0.23
C GLY A 298 -5.79 -6.41 -0.39
N ILE A 299 -6.75 -6.44 -1.33
CA ILE A 299 -7.33 -7.68 -1.87
C ILE A 299 -6.36 -8.44 -2.81
N SER A 300 -5.39 -7.74 -3.40
CA SER A 300 -4.42 -8.30 -4.35
C SER A 300 -3.38 -9.27 -3.74
N ARG A 301 -3.60 -9.81 -2.53
CA ARG A 301 -2.60 -10.56 -1.74
C ARG A 301 -2.63 -12.09 -1.83
N VAL A 302 -3.48 -12.72 -2.66
CA VAL A 302 -3.62 -14.20 -2.71
C VAL A 302 -3.15 -14.82 -4.03
N PRO A 303 -1.96 -15.44 -4.12
CA PRO A 303 -1.47 -16.03 -5.37
C PRO A 303 -2.26 -17.29 -5.73
N MET A 304 -2.59 -17.43 -7.01
CA MET A 304 -3.44 -18.50 -7.55
C MET A 304 -2.67 -19.65 -8.20
N SER A 305 -1.35 -19.78 -8.01
CA SER A 305 -0.52 -20.74 -8.76
C SER A 305 -0.48 -22.17 -8.20
N THR A 306 -1.30 -22.52 -7.21
CA THR A 306 -1.41 -23.90 -6.69
C THR A 306 -2.80 -24.52 -6.83
N LEU A 307 -3.71 -23.89 -7.57
CA LEU A 307 -5.05 -24.43 -7.82
C LEU A 307 -5.17 -24.92 -9.27
N GLN A 308 -4.47 -26.02 -9.59
CA GLN A 308 -4.96 -26.91 -10.62
C GLN A 308 -6.04 -27.80 -9.98
N PRO A 309 -7.26 -27.87 -10.53
CA PRO A 309 -8.27 -28.78 -9.99
C PRO A 309 -7.84 -30.23 -10.28
N PRO A 310 -7.72 -31.11 -9.28
CA PRO A 310 -7.87 -32.53 -9.54
C PRO A 310 -9.30 -32.75 -10.03
N SER A 311 -9.42 -33.55 -11.08
CA SER A 311 -10.66 -34.03 -11.69
C SER A 311 -11.80 -34.25 -10.70
N ALA A 312 -12.99 -33.81 -11.12
CA ALA A 312 -14.27 -33.97 -10.44
C ALA A 312 -14.47 -35.34 -9.77
N SER A 313 -14.53 -35.35 -8.44
CA SER A 313 -15.29 -36.34 -7.66
C SER A 313 -15.33 -35.96 -6.18
N LEU A 314 -16.54 -35.62 -5.71
CA LEU A 314 -17.13 -35.88 -4.39
C LEU A 314 -16.35 -35.49 -3.10
N LEU A 315 -17.00 -34.59 -2.33
CA LEU A 315 -16.86 -34.24 -0.89
C LEU A 315 -16.11 -32.93 -0.52
N PRO A 316 -16.53 -32.26 0.59
CA PRO A 316 -16.46 -30.81 0.74
C PRO A 316 -15.12 -30.38 1.32
N GLY A 317 -14.35 -29.65 0.52
CA GLY A 317 -13.10 -29.04 0.92
C GLY A 317 -12.87 -27.78 0.10
N GLY A 318 -13.61 -26.72 0.41
CA GLY A 318 -13.45 -25.42 -0.22
C GLY A 318 -12.15 -24.76 0.25
N TYR A 319 -11.25 -24.46 -0.68
CA TYR A 319 -9.98 -23.79 -0.41
C TYR A 319 -10.23 -22.30 -0.08
N HIS A 320 -9.81 -21.88 1.12
CA HIS A 320 -10.05 -20.56 1.70
C HIS A 320 -9.07 -19.48 1.19
N GLY A 321 -9.61 -18.40 0.61
CA GLY A 321 -8.90 -17.14 0.38
C GLY A 321 -9.14 -16.16 1.52
N THR A 322 -8.32 -16.22 2.56
CA THR A 322 -8.45 -15.52 3.86
C THR A 322 -7.93 -14.07 3.83
N PHE A 323 -8.38 -13.25 2.89
CA PHE A 323 -8.21 -11.79 2.98
C PHE A 323 -9.50 -11.03 2.65
N PHE A 324 -10.49 -11.74 2.11
CA PHE A 324 -11.69 -11.17 1.55
C PHE A 324 -12.77 -10.87 2.61
N TYR A 325 -12.71 -11.56 3.74
CA TYR A 325 -13.72 -11.58 4.80
C TYR A 325 -13.39 -10.67 5.99
N ASP A 326 -12.24 -10.03 5.91
CA ASP A 326 -11.44 -9.60 7.04
C ASP A 326 -11.47 -8.08 7.26
N VAL A 327 -11.93 -7.31 6.27
CA VAL A 327 -12.06 -5.84 6.37
C VAL A 327 -13.45 -5.42 6.85
N PHE A 328 -14.45 -6.29 6.76
CA PHE A 328 -15.84 -5.99 7.11
C PHE A 328 -16.45 -7.14 7.91
N PRO A 329 -16.83 -6.94 9.19
CA PRO A 329 -17.46 -7.97 10.02
C PRO A 329 -18.67 -8.64 9.37
N SER A 330 -19.44 -7.87 8.59
CA SER A 330 -20.62 -8.36 7.86
C SER A 330 -20.32 -9.41 6.80
N ILE A 331 -19.09 -9.42 6.25
CA ILE A 331 -18.68 -10.36 5.19
C ILE A 331 -18.20 -11.68 5.82
N TYR A 332 -17.56 -11.63 6.99
CA TYR A 332 -17.12 -12.83 7.73
C TYR A 332 -18.28 -13.77 8.06
N PHE A 333 -19.40 -13.23 8.56
CA PHE A 333 -20.58 -14.03 8.93
C PHE A 333 -21.36 -14.61 7.72
N GLY A 334 -21.15 -14.09 6.51
CA GLY A 334 -21.90 -14.51 5.32
C GLY A 334 -21.43 -15.81 4.66
N HIS A 335 -20.22 -16.29 4.97
CA HIS A 335 -19.57 -17.36 4.20
C HIS A 335 -19.10 -18.56 5.03
N GLU A 336 -18.72 -18.37 6.30
CA GLU A 336 -18.29 -19.50 7.13
C GLU A 336 -19.45 -20.14 7.88
N SER A 337 -19.87 -21.33 7.45
CA SER A 337 -20.76 -22.20 8.22
C SER A 337 -19.94 -23.17 9.07
N GLY A 338 -19.73 -22.86 10.35
CA GLY A 338 -19.05 -23.75 11.28
C GLY A 338 -18.75 -23.16 12.66
N TRP A 339 -18.51 -24.03 13.65
CA TRP A 339 -18.17 -23.64 15.03
C TRP A 339 -16.84 -22.87 15.14
N ASP A 340 -15.88 -23.14 14.25
CA ASP A 340 -14.60 -22.43 14.21
C ASP A 340 -14.77 -20.94 13.84
N ALA A 341 -15.73 -20.62 12.97
CA ALA A 341 -16.05 -19.26 12.55
C ALA A 341 -16.67 -18.44 13.68
N VAL A 342 -17.59 -19.06 14.42
CA VAL A 342 -18.27 -18.43 15.57
C VAL A 342 -17.26 -18.07 16.67
N MET A 343 -16.22 -18.88 16.85
CA MET A 343 -15.18 -18.65 17.85
C MET A 343 -14.09 -17.68 17.41
N GLN A 344 -13.79 -17.61 16.11
CA GLN A 344 -12.76 -16.71 15.57
C GLN A 344 -13.31 -15.29 15.33
N ALA A 345 -14.56 -15.14 14.89
CA ALA A 345 -15.15 -13.83 14.58
C ALA A 345 -14.96 -12.77 15.68
N PRO A 346 -15.14 -13.05 16.99
CA PRO A 346 -14.93 -12.06 18.04
C PRO A 346 -13.48 -11.54 18.11
N LEU A 347 -12.50 -12.39 17.81
CA LEU A 347 -11.08 -12.02 17.82
C LEU A 347 -10.73 -11.13 16.63
N TYR A 348 -11.29 -11.41 15.45
CA TYR A 348 -11.13 -10.58 14.26
C TYR A 348 -11.80 -9.21 14.45
N ILE A 349 -13.02 -9.18 14.98
CA ILE A 349 -13.73 -7.93 15.33
C ILE A 349 -12.91 -7.12 16.34
N LEU A 350 -12.38 -7.76 17.39
CA LEU A 350 -11.55 -7.09 18.37
C LEU A 350 -10.27 -6.53 17.74
N ALA A 351 -9.61 -7.28 16.86
CA ALA A 351 -8.42 -6.83 16.13
C ALA A 351 -8.71 -5.59 15.27
N GLN A 352 -9.84 -5.59 14.57
CA GLN A 352 -10.30 -4.45 13.76
C GLN A 352 -10.63 -3.22 14.62
N LEU A 353 -11.32 -3.42 15.75
CA LEU A 353 -11.62 -2.34 16.70
C LEU A 353 -10.34 -1.72 17.28
N ILE A 354 -9.35 -2.55 17.64
CA ILE A 354 -8.06 -2.07 18.11
C ILE A 354 -7.33 -1.33 16.98
N GLY A 355 -7.28 -1.89 15.78
CA GLY A 355 -6.62 -1.28 14.62
C GLY A 355 -7.20 0.09 14.27
N SER A 356 -8.53 0.20 14.23
CA SER A 356 -9.23 1.47 13.97
C SER A 356 -9.02 2.48 15.09
N THR A 357 -9.06 2.05 16.34
CA THR A 357 -8.80 2.90 17.51
C THR A 357 -7.38 3.45 17.48
N LEU A 358 -6.38 2.61 17.20
CA LEU A 358 -4.98 3.03 17.08
C LEU A 358 -4.77 4.01 15.92
N ALA A 359 -5.45 3.81 14.79
CA ALA A 359 -5.40 4.74 13.66
C ALA A 359 -5.95 6.13 14.05
N CYS A 360 -7.12 6.17 14.68
CA CYS A 360 -7.72 7.42 15.16
C CYS A 360 -6.90 8.10 16.25
N LEU A 361 -6.32 7.34 17.18
CA LEU A 361 -5.42 7.87 18.21
C LEU A 361 -4.15 8.45 17.59
N ASN A 362 -3.55 7.78 16.60
CA ASN A 362 -2.39 8.33 15.89
C ASN A 362 -2.74 9.63 15.18
N LEU A 363 -3.86 9.69 14.46
CA LEU A 363 -4.32 10.94 13.82
C LEU A 363 -4.53 12.07 14.84
N ARG A 364 -5.10 11.77 16.01
CA ARG A 364 -5.26 12.77 17.07
C ARG A 364 -3.92 13.29 17.60
N VAL A 365 -2.90 12.44 17.69
CA VAL A 365 -1.53 12.86 18.08
C VAL A 365 -0.91 13.71 16.98
N LEU A 366 -1.05 13.29 15.71
CA LEU A 366 -0.51 14.01 14.56
C LEU A 366 -1.09 15.42 14.42
N PHE A 367 -2.39 15.58 14.66
CA PHE A 367 -3.12 16.85 14.61
C PHE A 367 -3.24 17.57 15.97
N TYR A 368 -2.45 17.20 16.99
CA TYR A 368 -2.62 17.70 18.37
C TYR A 368 -2.67 19.25 18.51
N HIS A 369 -1.92 19.99 17.69
CA HIS A 369 -1.90 21.47 17.72
C HIS A 369 -3.10 22.13 17.00
N GLN A 370 -3.96 21.34 16.37
CA GLN A 370 -5.17 21.81 15.69
C GLN A 370 -6.40 21.19 16.39
N PRO A 371 -6.84 21.75 17.54
CA PRO A 371 -7.90 21.17 18.37
C PRO A 371 -9.27 21.07 17.66
N ASP A 372 -9.46 21.86 16.61
CA ASP A 372 -10.66 21.83 15.76
C ASP A 372 -10.65 20.65 14.76
N ILE A 373 -9.47 20.09 14.47
CA ILE A 373 -9.30 18.94 13.59
C ILE A 373 -9.40 17.67 14.43
N LYS A 374 -10.62 17.14 14.51
CA LYS A 374 -10.91 15.85 15.15
C LYS A 374 -11.08 14.79 14.06
N PRO A 375 -10.59 13.55 14.26
CA PRO A 375 -10.97 12.42 13.42
C PRO A 375 -12.49 12.41 13.28
N ALA A 376 -13.00 12.31 12.05
CA ALA A 376 -14.41 12.45 11.77
C ALA A 376 -15.23 11.50 12.66
N LEU A 377 -16.00 12.07 13.58
CA LEU A 377 -17.08 11.33 14.23
C LEU A 377 -18.15 11.13 13.16
N ALA A 378 -18.60 9.90 12.96
CA ALA A 378 -19.70 9.61 12.04
C ALA A 378 -20.95 10.37 12.53
N GLN A 379 -21.18 11.54 11.93
CA GLN A 379 -22.32 12.40 12.19
C GLN A 379 -22.99 12.68 10.85
N TYR A 380 -24.27 12.30 10.75
CA TYR A 380 -25.10 12.60 9.60
C TYR A 380 -25.40 14.10 9.55
N SER A 381 -25.67 14.62 8.34
CA SER A 381 -26.01 16.04 8.16
C SER A 381 -27.19 16.42 9.04
N SER A 382 -27.25 17.68 9.49
CA SER A 382 -28.42 18.22 10.19
C SER A 382 -29.71 18.11 9.37
N SER A 383 -29.60 17.95 8.05
CA SER A 383 -30.72 17.71 7.13
C SER A 383 -31.13 16.24 6.97
N THR A 384 -30.39 15.29 7.55
CA THR A 384 -30.63 13.85 7.39
C THR A 384 -31.29 13.26 8.62
N THR A 385 -32.43 12.57 8.43
CA THR A 385 -33.12 11.88 9.53
C THR A 385 -32.40 10.57 9.91
N PRO A 386 -32.53 10.08 11.15
CA PRO A 386 -31.94 8.79 11.55
C PRO A 386 -32.38 7.62 10.66
N LEU A 387 -33.65 7.63 10.19
CA LEU A 387 -34.16 6.60 9.29
C LEU A 387 -33.47 6.65 7.91
N GLN A 388 -33.26 7.85 7.37
CA GLN A 388 -32.49 8.02 6.13
C GLN A 388 -31.04 7.57 6.32
N ALA A 389 -30.41 7.91 7.45
CA ALA A 389 -29.05 7.46 7.76
C ALA A 389 -28.94 5.93 7.81
N VAL A 390 -29.86 5.25 8.51
CA VAL A 390 -29.91 3.78 8.57
C VAL A 390 -30.17 3.16 7.18
N ALA A 391 -31.07 3.74 6.39
CA ALA A 391 -31.33 3.27 5.03
C ALA A 391 -30.09 3.39 4.14
N TRP A 392 -29.34 4.48 4.24
CA TRP A 392 -28.10 4.67 3.50
C TRP A 392 -27.00 3.71 3.95
N GLU A 393 -26.79 3.55 5.25
CA GLU A 393 -25.85 2.55 5.81
C GLU A 393 -26.19 1.13 5.34
N TYR A 394 -27.48 0.79 5.29
CA TYR A 394 -27.94 -0.48 4.74
C TYR A 394 -27.60 -0.61 3.25
N ILE A 395 -27.90 0.40 2.43
CA ILE A 395 -27.64 0.38 0.98
C ILE A 395 -26.14 0.26 0.68
N ILE A 396 -25.29 1.08 1.31
CA ILE A 396 -23.84 1.04 1.06
C ILE A 396 -23.24 -0.29 1.51
N THR A 397 -23.68 -0.81 2.67
CA THR A 397 -23.24 -2.10 3.20
C THR A 397 -23.70 -3.24 2.30
N PHE A 398 -24.95 -3.19 1.83
CA PHE A 398 -25.50 -4.16 0.89
C PHE A 398 -24.73 -4.18 -0.41
N LEU A 399 -24.51 -3.02 -1.05
CA LEU A 399 -23.77 -2.93 -2.33
C LEU A 399 -22.33 -3.47 -2.19
N LEU A 400 -21.66 -3.12 -1.10
CA LEU A 400 -20.31 -3.58 -0.82
C LEU A 400 -20.27 -5.10 -0.57
N THR A 401 -21.21 -5.61 0.22
CA THR A 401 -21.33 -7.04 0.53
C THR A 401 -21.74 -7.86 -0.69
N PHE A 402 -22.62 -7.31 -1.54
CA PHE A 402 -23.07 -7.92 -2.79
C PHE A 402 -21.91 -8.02 -3.80
N THR A 403 -21.19 -6.91 -4.02
CA THR A 403 -20.01 -6.89 -4.91
C THR A 403 -18.96 -7.87 -4.40
N SER A 404 -18.70 -7.84 -3.08
CA SER A 404 -17.72 -8.73 -2.47
C SER A 404 -18.12 -10.20 -2.64
N SER A 405 -19.34 -10.57 -2.24
CA SER A 405 -19.84 -11.94 -2.37
C SER A 405 -19.85 -12.42 -3.83
N GLY A 406 -20.28 -11.59 -4.78
CA GLY A 406 -20.31 -11.93 -6.19
C GLY A 406 -18.91 -12.23 -6.75
N VAL A 407 -17.94 -11.40 -6.39
CA VAL A 407 -16.54 -11.57 -6.80
C VAL A 407 -15.87 -12.77 -6.09
N ALA A 408 -16.24 -13.06 -4.85
CA ALA A 408 -15.69 -14.19 -4.09
C ALA A 408 -16.22 -15.55 -4.57
N THR A 409 -17.48 -15.61 -4.99
CA THR A 409 -18.19 -16.87 -5.31
C THR A 409 -18.11 -17.26 -6.78
N ASP A 410 -17.91 -16.32 -7.71
CA ASP A 410 -17.84 -16.64 -9.13
C ASP A 410 -16.44 -17.11 -9.55
N HIS A 411 -16.34 -18.40 -9.89
CA HIS A 411 -15.16 -19.09 -10.40
C HIS A 411 -14.67 -18.57 -11.76
N LYS A 412 -15.53 -17.89 -12.54
CA LYS A 412 -15.18 -17.29 -13.83
C LYS A 412 -14.57 -15.90 -13.69
N THR A 413 -14.75 -15.26 -12.54
CA THR A 413 -14.17 -13.93 -12.30
C THR A 413 -12.66 -14.03 -12.27
N HIS A 414 -11.99 -13.23 -13.09
CA HIS A 414 -10.55 -13.03 -12.95
C HIS A 414 -10.28 -12.39 -11.59
N LYS A 415 -9.80 -13.18 -10.61
CA LYS A 415 -9.60 -12.70 -9.23
C LYS A 415 -8.62 -11.52 -9.10
N MET A 416 -7.89 -11.20 -10.18
CA MET A 416 -7.05 -10.01 -10.30
C MET A 416 -7.87 -8.70 -10.32
N LEU A 417 -9.12 -8.74 -10.83
CA LEU A 417 -10.03 -7.59 -10.90
C LEU A 417 -10.92 -7.47 -9.65
N SER A 418 -10.88 -8.45 -8.76
CA SER A 418 -11.70 -8.47 -7.54
C SER A 418 -11.51 -7.23 -6.67
N GLY A 419 -10.25 -6.85 -6.43
CA GLY A 419 -9.94 -5.65 -5.67
C GLY A 419 -10.35 -4.36 -6.38
N VAL A 420 -10.33 -4.35 -7.72
CA VAL A 420 -10.78 -3.20 -8.51
C VAL A 420 -12.27 -2.99 -8.32
N ALA A 421 -13.07 -4.06 -8.47
CA ALA A 421 -14.52 -4.02 -8.36
C ALA A 421 -14.98 -3.58 -6.96
N ILE A 422 -14.43 -4.19 -5.89
CA ILE A 422 -14.82 -3.84 -4.51
C ILE A 422 -14.47 -2.41 -4.18
N GLY A 423 -13.23 -2.00 -4.48
CA GLY A 423 -12.83 -0.64 -4.16
C GLY A 423 -13.58 0.39 -5.02
N ALA A 424 -13.97 0.06 -6.25
CA ALA A 424 -14.80 0.94 -7.08
C ALA A 424 -16.18 1.11 -6.44
N THR A 425 -16.82 0.02 -5.99
CA THR A 425 -18.07 0.08 -5.22
C THR A 425 -17.92 0.95 -3.97
N LEU A 426 -16.81 0.85 -3.24
CA LEU A 426 -16.56 1.72 -2.10
C LEU A 426 -16.41 3.19 -2.50
N ALA A 427 -15.66 3.50 -3.56
CA ALA A 427 -15.55 4.87 -4.06
C ALA A 427 -16.91 5.45 -4.45
N PHE A 428 -17.74 4.68 -5.16
CA PHE A 428 -19.11 5.09 -5.48
C PHE A 428 -19.93 5.34 -4.22
N ASN A 429 -19.86 4.43 -3.24
CA ASN A 429 -20.54 4.62 -1.97
C ASN A 429 -20.10 5.91 -1.26
N ILE A 430 -18.80 6.23 -1.25
CA ILE A 430 -18.27 7.45 -0.62
C ILE A 430 -18.72 8.71 -1.38
N ILE A 431 -18.70 8.69 -2.71
CA ILE A 431 -19.15 9.83 -3.52
C ILE A 431 -20.64 10.10 -3.29
N VAL A 432 -21.47 9.04 -3.32
CA VAL A 432 -22.92 9.16 -3.19
C VAL A 432 -23.35 9.46 -1.75
N ALA A 433 -22.75 8.79 -0.76
CA ALA A 433 -23.11 8.99 0.66
C ALA A 433 -22.46 10.24 1.27
N GLY A 434 -21.31 10.68 0.75
CA GLY A 434 -20.62 11.87 1.23
C GLY A 434 -21.36 13.18 0.97
N GLU A 435 -22.29 13.21 0.00
CA GLU A 435 -23.23 14.33 -0.19
C GLU A 435 -24.33 14.38 0.91
N ILE A 436 -24.47 13.32 1.71
CA ILE A 436 -25.59 13.14 2.66
C ILE A 436 -25.09 13.14 4.11
N SER A 437 -23.93 12.55 4.37
CA SER A 437 -23.21 12.77 5.62
C SER A 437 -22.68 14.21 5.61
N GLY A 438 -23.11 15.07 6.53
CA GLY A 438 -22.70 16.49 6.60
C GLY A 438 -21.21 16.70 6.91
N ALA A 439 -20.36 15.69 6.73
CA ALA A 439 -18.92 15.74 6.96
C ALA A 439 -18.15 16.51 5.87
N ALA A 440 -18.80 16.93 4.78
CA ALA A 440 -18.14 17.56 3.63
C ALA A 440 -18.73 18.91 3.16
N MET A 441 -19.74 19.47 3.81
CA MET A 441 -20.46 20.65 3.27
C MET A 441 -20.85 21.70 4.32
N ASN A 442 -19.87 22.28 5.01
CA ASN A 442 -19.99 23.70 5.39
C ASN A 442 -18.58 24.33 5.42
N PRO A 443 -18.43 25.54 4.83
CA PRO A 443 -17.16 26.26 4.76
C PRO A 443 -16.59 26.64 6.14
#